data_AF-A0A7V8W396-F1
#
_entry.id   AF-A0A7V8W396-F1
#
_cell.length_a   1.000
_cell.length_b   1.000
_cell.length_c   1.000
_cell.angle_alpha   90.00
_cell.angle_beta   90.00
_cell.angle_gamma   90.00
#
_symmetry.space_group_name_H-M   'P 1'
#
loop_
_entity.id
_entity.type
_entity.pdbx_description
1 polymer ?
#
loop_
_entity_poly.entity_id
_entity_poly.type
_entity_poly.pdbx_seq_one_letter_code
_entity_poly.pdbx_strand_id
1 'polypeptide(L)' 'ATFKMVVLTEAVNFPFFQQNINDRNEFVAGDVSVKAADIMLKQLVRWTKGIKTIRDDNQ' A
#
# COMPACT_ATOMS: atom_id res chain seq x y z
N ALA A 1 -14.52 14.83 14.85
CA ALA A 1 -14.24 13.47 15.33
C ALA A 1 -12.84 13.07 14.86
N THR A 2 -11.98 12.55 15.74
CA THR A 2 -10.62 12.14 15.39
C THR A 2 -10.58 10.62 15.28
N PHE A 3 -10.19 10.10 14.12
CA PHE A 3 -10.03 8.66 13.93
C PHE A 3 -8.71 8.20 14.52
N LYS A 4 -8.73 7.09 15.28
CA LYS A 4 -7.51 6.37 15.67
C LYS A 4 -7.01 5.60 14.45
N MET A 5 -6.05 6.17 13.72
CA MET A 5 -5.46 5.56 12.51
C MET A 5 -4.01 5.17 12.75
N VAL A 6 -3.58 4.08 12.09
CA VAL A 6 -2.17 3.67 12.02
C VAL A 6 -1.68 3.93 10.60
N VAL A 7 -0.59 4.68 10.49
CA VAL A 7 0.04 5.02 9.21
C VAL A 7 1.06 3.94 8.85
N LEU A 8 1.04 3.47 7.60
CA LEU A 8 2.10 2.63 7.04
C LEU A 8 3.19 3.51 6.47
N THR A 9 4.45 3.13 6.68
CA THR A 9 5.60 3.85 6.12
C THR A 9 5.94 3.38 4.71
N GLU A 10 5.54 2.15 4.36
CA GLU A 10 5.71 1.61 3.01
C GLU A 10 4.78 2.31 2.01
N ALA A 11 5.34 2.68 0.86
CA ALA A 11 4.61 3.33 -0.22
C ALA A 11 5.15 2.87 -1.58
N VAL A 12 4.31 2.97 -2.61
CA VAL A 12 4.71 2.76 -4.00
C VAL A 12 4.84 4.13 -4.65
N ASN A 13 6.04 4.48 -5.07
CA ASN A 13 6.32 5.76 -5.73
C ASN A 13 6.62 5.53 -7.22
N PHE A 14 6.02 6.35 -8.08
CA PHE A 14 6.25 6.36 -9.52
C PHE A 14 6.85 7.70 -9.96
N PRO A 15 8.15 7.92 -9.74
CA PRO A 15 8.81 9.09 -10.32
C PRO A 15 8.70 9.02 -11.84
N PHE A 16 8.42 10.16 -12.49
CA PHE A 16 8.19 10.22 -13.94
C PHE A 16 7.12 9.25 -14.44
N PHE A 17 5.93 9.29 -13.82
CA PHE A 17 4.80 8.40 -14.11
C PHE A 17 4.56 8.11 -15.60
N GLN A 18 4.72 9.11 -16.48
CA GLN A 18 4.59 8.96 -17.94
C GLN A 18 5.46 7.85 -18.55
N GLN A 19 6.63 7.55 -17.98
CA GLN A 19 7.49 6.45 -18.45
C GLN A 19 6.88 5.06 -18.24
N ASN A 20 5.87 4.95 -17.37
CA ASN A 20 5.14 3.72 -17.13
C ASN A 20 3.92 3.59 -18.05
N ILE A 21 3.71 4.51 -18.99
CA ILE A 21 2.61 4.45 -19.95
C ILE A 21 3.16 3.94 -21.29
N ASN A 22 2.59 2.85 -21.80
CA ASN A 22 2.99 2.26 -23.09
C ASN A 22 2.30 2.97 -24.28
N ASP A 23 2.62 2.55 -25.51
CA ASP A 23 2.06 3.13 -26.74
C ASP A 23 0.54 2.96 -26.89
N ARG A 24 -0.06 2.06 -26.10
CA ARG A 24 -1.52 1.85 -26.02
C ARG A 24 -2.17 2.69 -24.94
N ASN A 25 -1.41 3.60 -24.33
CA ASN A 25 -1.83 4.41 -23.20
C ASN A 25 -2.23 3.56 -21.96
N GLU A 26 -1.61 2.39 -21.81
CA GLU A 26 -1.81 1.50 -20.66
C GLU A 26 -0.65 1.63 -19.68
N PHE A 27 -0.97 1.57 -18.40
CA PHE A 27 0.02 1.58 -17.35
C PHE A 27 0.72 0.22 -17.22
N VAL A 28 2.04 0.21 -17.30
CA VAL A 28 2.91 -0.95 -17.14
C VAL A 28 3.86 -0.68 -15.97
N ALA A 29 3.62 -1.36 -14.86
CA ALA A 29 4.47 -1.23 -13.67
C ALA A 29 5.82 -1.94 -13.89
N GLY A 30 6.91 -1.30 -13.45
CA GLY A 30 8.21 -1.96 -13.35
C GLY A 30 8.32 -2.89 -12.14
N ASP A 31 9.30 -3.78 -12.15
CA ASP A 31 9.54 -4.79 -11.11
C ASP A 31 9.72 -4.19 -9.71
N VAL A 32 10.40 -3.04 -9.62
CA VAL A 32 10.61 -2.32 -8.34
C VAL A 32 9.27 -1.89 -7.74
N SER A 33 8.36 -1.38 -8.56
CA SER A 33 7.05 -0.93 -8.11
C SER A 33 6.14 -2.09 -7.72
N VAL A 34 6.21 -3.20 -8.46
CA VAL A 34 5.50 -4.44 -8.09
C VAL A 34 6.00 -4.97 -6.74
N LYS A 35 7.32 -5.00 -6.54
CA LYS A 35 7.91 -5.42 -5.26
C LYS A 35 7.55 -4.48 -4.10
N ALA A 36 7.58 -3.17 -4.33
CA ALA A 36 7.16 -2.19 -3.33
C ALA A 36 5.68 -2.36 -2.96
N ALA A 37 4.82 -2.62 -3.95
CA ALA A 37 3.39 -2.87 -3.73
C ALA A 37 3.16 -4.14 -2.91
N ASP A 38 3.87 -5.24 -3.23
CA ASP A 38 3.78 -6.49 -2.47
C ASP A 38 4.14 -6.29 -1.00
N ILE A 39 5.22 -5.57 -0.72
CA ILE A 39 5.65 -5.26 0.67
C ILE A 39 4.58 -4.39 1.36
N MET A 40 4.12 -3.32 0.72
CA MET A 40 3.11 -2.42 1.28
C MET A 40 1.81 -3.15 1.62
N LEU A 41 1.32 -4.00 0.71
CA LEU A 41 0.09 -4.78 0.91
C LEU A 41 0.25 -5.82 2.02
N LYS A 42 1.41 -6.48 2.12
CA LYS A 42 1.70 -7.41 3.23
C LYS A 42 1.68 -6.71 4.59
N GLN A 43 2.27 -5.52 4.69
CA GLN A 43 2.26 -4.74 5.93
C GLN A 43 0.84 -4.26 6.26
N LEU A 44 0.08 -3.80 5.27
CA LEU A 44 -1.32 -3.41 5.45
C LEU A 44 -2.16 -4.56 6.03
N VAL A 45 -2.04 -5.77 5.48
CA VAL A 45 -2.76 -6.95 5.99
C VAL A 45 -2.32 -7.28 7.42
N ARG A 46 -1.01 -7.22 7.70
CA ARG A 46 -0.46 -7.50 9.04
C ARG A 46 -0.98 -6.52 10.08
N TRP A 47 -0.92 -5.21 9.80
CA TRP A 47 -1.40 -4.17 10.71
C TRP A 47 -2.91 -4.23 10.88
N THR A 48 -3.66 -4.49 9.81
CA THR A 48 -5.11 -4.68 9.88
C THR A 48 -5.47 -5.82 10.82
N LYS A 49 -4.76 -6.96 10.76
CA LYS A 49 -4.99 -8.09 11.68
C LYS A 49 -4.74 -7.69 13.14
N GLY A 50 -3.62 -7.02 13.43
CA GLY A 50 -3.29 -6.58 14.79
C GLY A 50 -4.27 -5.55 15.35
N ILE A 51 -4.65 -4.55 14.55
CA ILE A 51 -5.61 -3.51 14.95
C ILE A 51 -7.01 -4.10 15.12
N LYS A 52 -7.40 -5.04 14.26
CA LYS A 52 -8.67 -5.76 14.42
C LYS A 52 -8.73 -6.49 15.76
N THR A 53 -7.67 -7.22 16.14
CA THR A 53 -7.60 -7.88 17.44
C THR A 53 -7.79 -6.88 18.59
N ILE A 54 -7.10 -5.74 18.57
CA ILE A 54 -7.24 -4.71 19.61
C ILE A 54 -8.66 -4.13 19.64
N ARG A 55 -9.28 -3.91 18.48
CA ARG A 55 -10.65 -3.39 18.39
C ARG A 55 -11.65 -4.39 18.97
N ASP A 56 -11.49 -5.67 18.63
CA ASP A 56 -12.40 -6.73 19.05
C ASP A 56 -12.20 -7.09 20.55
N ASP A 57 -11.02 -6.83 21.14
CA ASP A 57 -10.71 -6.98 22.58
C ASP A 57 -11.27 -5.85 23.45
N ASN A 58 -11.56 -4.67 22.86
CA ASN A 58 -12.22 -3.56 23.54
C ASN A 58 -13.77 -3.63 23.50
N GLN A 59 -14.34 -4.79 23.14
CA GLN A 59 -15.77 -5.11 23.23
C GLN A 59 -16.03 -6.09 24.36
#